data_AF-A0AAJ2PYC5-F1
#
_entry.id   AF-A0AAJ2PYC5-F1
#
_cell.length_a   1.000
_cell.length_b   1.000
_cell.length_c   1.000
_cell.angle_alpha   90.00
_cell.angle_beta   90.00
_cell.angle_gamma   90.00
#
_symmetry.space_group_name_H-M   'P 1'
#
loop_
_entity.id
_entity.type
_entity.pdbx_description
1 polymer ?
#
loop_
_entity_poly.entity_id
_entity_poly.type
_entity_poly.pdbx_seq_one_letter_code
_entity_poly.pdbx_strand_id
1 'polypeptide(L)'
;TERPDLRAAFARSYRRLPSESARLFRLLSLHPGPEFAPDTAAALAGLPARRARLLLDELADAHLLTEHAPGRYAQHDLLRVFAAELAAAYDSPEDRRAAGRRLLDHDSRADAP
;
A
#
# COMPACT_ATOMS: atom_id res chain seq x y z
N THR A 1 -0.51 27.12 -6.79
CA THR A 1 0.82 26.47 -6.98
C THR A 1 1.17 25.56 -5.79
N GLU A 2 0.21 24.85 -5.20
CA GLU A 2 0.39 24.14 -3.90
C GLU A 2 0.92 22.70 -3.98
N ARG A 3 1.03 22.10 -5.17
CA ARG A 3 1.36 20.67 -5.32
C ARG A 3 2.83 20.23 -5.07
N PRO A 4 3.88 21.05 -5.30
CA PRO A 4 5.26 20.57 -5.16
C PRO A 4 5.70 20.36 -3.70
N ASP A 5 5.19 21.17 -2.75
CA ASP A 5 5.56 21.07 -1.34
C ASP A 5 5.03 19.79 -0.69
N LEU A 6 3.77 19.45 -0.97
CA LEU A 6 3.15 18.22 -0.46
C LEU A 6 3.86 16.96 -0.99
N ARG A 7 4.26 16.94 -2.26
CA ARG A 7 5.01 15.83 -2.85
C ARG A 7 6.39 15.67 -2.21
N ALA A 8 7.06 16.78 -1.89
CA ALA A 8 8.32 16.77 -1.15
C ALA A 8 8.15 16.22 0.28
N ALA A 9 7.05 16.57 0.96
CA ALA A 9 6.70 16.02 2.26
C ALA A 9 6.49 14.49 2.21
N PHE A 10 5.72 13.98 1.24
CA PHE A 10 5.53 12.54 1.03
C PHE A 10 6.84 11.82 0.77
N ALA A 11 7.69 12.37 -0.10
CA ALA A 11 9.02 11.81 -0.37
C ALA A 11 9.89 11.75 0.89
N ARG A 12 9.78 12.74 1.79
CA ARG A 12 10.48 12.72 3.08
C ARG A 12 9.98 11.61 4.00
N SER A 13 8.67 11.43 4.14
CA SER A 13 8.11 10.31 4.92
C SER A 13 8.53 8.96 4.33
N TYR A 14 8.38 8.80 3.01
CA TYR A 14 8.73 7.57 2.29
C TYR A 14 10.21 7.17 2.47
N ARG A 15 11.15 8.11 2.35
CA ARG A 15 12.60 7.83 2.50
C ARG A 15 13.00 7.37 3.90
N ARG A 16 12.16 7.58 4.91
CA ARG A 16 12.42 7.15 6.29
C ARG A 16 11.85 5.77 6.60
N LEU A 17 11.08 5.19 5.68
CA LEU A 17 10.48 3.89 5.87
C LEU A 17 11.54 2.78 5.84
N PRO A 18 11.39 1.73 6.67
CA PRO A 18 12.04 0.46 6.44
C PRO A 18 11.70 -0.09 5.05
N SER A 19 12.58 -0.93 4.50
CA SER A 19 12.45 -1.46 3.13
C SER A 19 11.13 -2.22 2.89
N GLU A 20 10.67 -3.00 3.87
CA GLU A 20 9.41 -3.75 3.77
C GLU A 20 8.18 -2.83 3.74
N SER A 21 8.13 -1.82 4.61
CA SER A 21 7.03 -0.85 4.69
C SER A 21 6.99 0.02 3.42
N ALA A 22 8.16 0.45 2.93
CA ALA A 22 8.29 1.14 1.65
C ALA A 22 7.76 0.29 0.48
N ARG A 23 8.07 -1.01 0.46
CA ARG A 23 7.55 -1.92 -0.55
C ARG A 23 6.04 -2.09 -0.44
N LEU A 24 5.51 -2.28 0.78
CA LEU A 24 4.07 -2.41 0.98
C LEU A 24 3.33 -1.16 0.48
N PHE A 25 3.81 0.04 0.84
CA PHE A 25 3.24 1.32 0.37
C PHE A 25 3.13 1.38 -1.16
N ARG A 26 4.18 0.98 -1.88
CA ARG A 26 4.18 0.94 -3.35
C ARG A 26 3.16 -0.05 -3.89
N LEU A 27 3.11 -1.27 -3.34
CA LEU A 27 2.20 -2.32 -3.79
C LEU A 27 0.72 -2.00 -3.52
N LEU A 28 0.40 -1.25 -2.46
CA LEU A 28 -0.97 -0.81 -2.16
C LEU A 28 -1.58 0.06 -3.26
N SER A 29 -0.76 0.68 -4.12
CA SER A 29 -1.25 1.40 -5.31
C SER A 29 -1.97 0.51 -6.33
N LEU A 30 -1.77 -0.82 -6.27
CA LEU A 30 -2.45 -1.79 -7.13
C LEU A 30 -3.89 -2.09 -6.67
N HIS A 31 -4.26 -1.68 -5.46
CA HIS A 31 -5.61 -1.87 -4.93
C HIS A 31 -6.60 -0.90 -5.61
N PRO A 32 -7.70 -1.39 -6.21
CA PRO A 32 -8.65 -0.55 -6.92
C PRO A 32 -9.54 0.29 -5.99
N GLY A 33 -9.66 -0.08 -4.70
CA GLY A 33 -10.55 0.57 -3.73
C GLY A 33 -9.92 1.70 -2.92
N PRO A 34 -10.74 2.56 -2.29
CA PRO A 34 -10.28 3.62 -1.40
C PRO A 34 -9.80 3.09 -0.04
N GLU A 35 -10.37 1.95 0.39
CA GLU A 35 -10.11 1.31 1.67
C GLU A 35 -9.74 -0.15 1.50
N PHE A 36 -8.95 -0.68 2.43
CA PHE A 36 -8.56 -2.09 2.47
C PHE A 36 -8.33 -2.58 3.89
N ALA A 37 -8.44 -3.89 4.06
CA ALA A 37 -8.17 -4.59 5.31
C ALA A 37 -6.71 -5.10 5.35
N PRO A 38 -6.19 -5.44 6.54
CA PRO A 38 -4.88 -6.09 6.67
C PRO A 38 -4.69 -7.33 5.80
N ASP A 39 -5.74 -8.14 5.61
CA ASP A 39 -5.65 -9.36 4.81
C ASP A 39 -5.45 -9.07 3.31
N THR A 40 -6.08 -8.00 2.80
CA THR A 40 -5.87 -7.51 1.43
C THR A 40 -4.42 -7.06 1.23
N ALA A 41 -3.87 -6.29 2.19
CA ALA A 41 -2.48 -5.87 2.17
C ALA A 41 -1.51 -7.06 2.26
N ALA A 42 -1.85 -8.06 3.06
CA ALA A 42 -1.09 -9.30 3.22
C ALA A 42 -1.03 -10.10 1.92
N ALA A 43 -2.17 -10.27 1.25
CA ALA A 43 -2.27 -10.91 -0.06
C ALA A 43 -1.42 -10.19 -1.11
N LEU A 44 -1.56 -8.87 -1.23
CA LEU A 44 -0.76 -8.04 -2.13
C LEU A 44 0.75 -8.23 -1.90
N ALA A 45 1.19 -8.11 -0.65
CA ALA A 45 2.61 -8.19 -0.31
C ALA A 45 3.19 -9.61 -0.33
N GLY A 46 2.33 -10.64 -0.28
CA GLY A 46 2.74 -12.04 -0.09
C GLY A 46 3.27 -12.30 1.31
N LEU A 47 2.65 -11.71 2.32
CA LEU A 47 3.09 -11.75 3.72
C LEU A 47 2.02 -12.39 4.62
N PRO A 48 2.39 -12.88 5.82
CA PRO A 48 1.41 -13.20 6.85
C PRO A 48 0.63 -11.95 7.30
N ALA A 49 -0.68 -12.11 7.58
CA ALA A 49 -1.57 -11.01 7.99
C ALA A 49 -1.04 -10.19 9.17
N ARG A 50 -0.47 -10.86 10.19
CA ARG A 50 0.16 -10.19 11.34
C ARG A 50 1.32 -9.28 10.93
N ARG A 51 2.13 -9.69 9.95
CA ARG A 51 3.25 -8.85 9.47
C ARG A 51 2.72 -7.68 8.67
N ALA A 52 1.73 -7.89 7.81
CA ALA A 52 1.09 -6.82 7.06
C ALA A 52 0.49 -5.76 7.99
N ARG A 53 -0.22 -6.17 9.07
CA ARG A 53 -0.77 -5.24 10.06
C ARG A 53 0.29 -4.32 10.67
N LEU A 54 1.42 -4.88 11.11
CA LEU A 54 2.53 -4.08 11.66
C LEU A 54 3.07 -3.06 10.65
N LEU A 55 3.23 -3.47 9.39
CA LEU A 55 3.69 -2.56 8.33
C LEU A 55 2.65 -1.48 8.02
N LEU A 56 1.35 -1.78 8.11
CA LEU A 56 0.28 -0.79 7.93
C LEU A 56 0.26 0.23 9.07
N ASP A 57 0.48 -0.21 10.30
CA ASP A 57 0.60 0.68 11.46
C ASP A 57 1.81 1.63 11.28
N GLU A 58 2.98 1.11 10.86
CA GLU A 58 4.15 1.93 10.54
C GLU A 58 3.89 2.97 9.43
N LEU A 59 3.11 2.60 8.41
CA LEU A 59 2.73 3.50 7.33
C LEU A 59 1.73 4.57 7.77
N ALA A 60 0.82 4.24 8.68
CA ALA A 60 -0.09 5.18 9.31
C ALA A 60 0.67 6.18 10.19
N ASP A 61 1.61 5.71 11.01
CA ASP A 61 2.51 6.56 11.82
C ASP A 61 3.34 7.52 10.94
N ALA A 62 3.75 7.06 9.76
CA ALA A 62 4.45 7.88 8.76
C ALA A 62 3.54 8.86 7.99
N HIS A 63 2.24 8.91 8.30
CA HIS A 63 1.21 9.72 7.64
C HIS A 63 1.06 9.40 6.14
N LEU A 64 1.37 8.17 5.75
CA LEU A 64 1.25 7.66 4.37
C LEU A 64 -0.02 6.83 4.17
N LEU A 65 -0.72 6.50 5.26
CA LEU A 65 -2.04 5.89 5.29
C LEU A 65 -2.87 6.55 6.40
N THR A 66 -4.18 6.32 6.38
CA THR A 66 -5.08 6.69 7.46
C THR A 66 -5.87 5.45 7.90
N GLU A 67 -5.92 5.16 9.19
CA GLU A 67 -6.82 4.15 9.75
C GLU A 67 -8.15 4.83 10.14
N HIS A 68 -9.22 4.58 9.37
CA HIS A 68 -10.54 5.20 9.61
C HIS A 68 -11.35 4.48 10.68
N ALA A 69 -11.12 3.18 10.83
CA ALA A 69 -11.69 2.34 11.86
C ALA A 69 -10.72 1.20 12.17
N PRO A 70 -10.80 0.54 13.34
CA PRO A 70 -9.93 -0.58 13.67
C PRO A 70 -9.92 -1.64 12.55
N GLY A 71 -8.76 -1.86 11.93
CA GLY A 71 -8.61 -2.82 10.83
C GLY A 71 -9.05 -2.30 9.45
N ARG A 72 -9.24 -0.99 9.27
CA ARG A 72 -9.64 -0.36 8.01
C ARG A 72 -8.75 0.83 7.68
N TYR A 73 -7.94 0.66 6.65
CA TYR A 73 -7.00 1.67 6.18
C TYR A 73 -7.42 2.25 4.84
N ALA A 74 -7.14 3.53 4.64
CA ALA A 74 -7.24 4.20 3.36
C ALA A 74 -5.92 4.82 2.95
N GLN A 75 -5.71 4.87 1.64
CA GLN A 75 -4.63 5.64 1.02
C GLN A 75 -5.25 6.77 0.20
N HIS A 76 -4.95 8.01 0.57
CA HIS A 76 -5.44 9.19 -0.14
C HIS A 76 -5.03 9.14 -1.62
N ASP A 77 -5.87 9.68 -2.52
CA ASP A 77 -5.63 9.58 -3.96
C ASP A 77 -4.27 10.14 -4.40
N LEU A 78 -3.80 11.23 -3.79
CA LEU A 78 -2.47 11.77 -4.07
C LEU A 78 -1.34 10.81 -3.66
N LEU A 79 -1.50 10.12 -2.53
CA LEU A 79 -0.57 9.10 -2.08
C LEU A 79 -0.66 7.84 -2.95
N ARG A 80 -1.83 7.49 -3.49
CA ARG A 80 -2.01 6.40 -4.47
C ARG A 80 -1.25 6.68 -5.76
N VAL A 81 -1.39 7.89 -6.32
CA VAL A 81 -0.63 8.30 -7.50
C VAL A 81 0.87 8.28 -7.22
N PHE A 82 1.31 8.84 -6.09
CA PHE A 82 2.71 8.84 -5.70
C PHE A 82 3.28 7.43 -5.52
N ALA A 83 2.54 6.53 -4.85
CA ALA A 83 2.92 5.13 -4.68
C ALA A 83 3.00 4.39 -6.02
N ALA A 84 2.09 4.66 -6.96
CA ALA A 84 2.10 4.03 -8.29
C ALA A 84 3.33 4.43 -9.12
N GLU A 85 3.71 5.70 -9.07
CA GLU A 85 4.94 6.19 -9.72
C GLU A 85 6.18 5.54 -9.11
N LEU A 86 6.24 5.44 -7.77
CA LEU A 86 7.32 4.74 -7.08
C LEU A 86 7.34 3.26 -7.43
N ALA A 87 6.19 2.59 -7.51
CA ALA A 87 6.10 1.18 -7.88
C ALA A 87 6.62 0.96 -9.31
N ALA A 88 6.32 1.86 -10.24
CA ALA A 88 6.84 1.80 -11.59
C ALA A 88 8.37 2.02 -11.65
N ALA A 89 8.92 2.84 -10.75
CA ALA A 89 10.34 3.16 -10.71
C ALA A 89 11.19 2.09 -9.99
N TYR A 90 10.66 1.46 -8.94
CA TYR A 90 11.43 0.59 -8.05
C TYR A 90 11.05 -0.89 -8.11
N ASP A 91 9.84 -1.23 -8.55
CA ASP A 91 9.37 -2.62 -8.60
C ASP A 91 9.28 -3.11 -10.05
N SER A 92 9.85 -4.30 -10.30
CA SER A 92 9.83 -4.88 -11.64
C SER A 92 8.39 -5.09 -12.13
N PRO A 93 8.14 -5.06 -13.46
CA PRO A 93 6.83 -5.41 -13.99
C PRO A 93 6.37 -6.82 -13.60
N GLU A 94 7.30 -7.74 -13.37
CA GLU A 94 6.99 -9.10 -12.91
C GLU A 94 6.50 -9.12 -11.47
N ASP A 95 7.19 -8.42 -10.56
CA ASP A 95 6.81 -8.32 -9.15
C ASP A 95 5.43 -7.68 -8.98
N ARG A 96 5.18 -6.60 -9.71
CA ARG A 96 3.86 -5.92 -9.69
C ARG A 96 2.75 -6.83 -10.21
N ARG A 97 3.00 -7.59 -11.28
CA ARG A 97 2.05 -8.59 -11.79
C ARG A 97 1.82 -9.72 -10.80
N ALA A 98 2.86 -10.21 -10.12
CA ALA A 98 2.73 -11.24 -9.09
C ALA A 98 1.90 -10.74 -7.90
N ALA A 99 2.12 -9.52 -7.44
CA ALA A 99 1.31 -8.89 -6.40
C ALA A 99 -0.16 -8.75 -6.82
N GLY A 100 -0.42 -8.26 -8.03
CA GLY A 100 -1.77 -8.14 -8.58
C GLY A 100 -2.50 -9.49 -8.69
N ARG A 101 -1.81 -10.56 -9.12
CA ARG A 101 -2.38 -11.91 -9.13
C ARG A 101 -2.78 -12.38 -7.74
N ARG A 102 -1.92 -12.20 -6.73
CA ARG A 102 -2.26 -12.57 -5.34
C ARG A 102 -3.49 -11.83 -4.81
N LEU A 103 -3.67 -10.56 -5.20
CA LEU A 103 -4.86 -9.79 -4.84
C LEU A 103 -6.12 -10.39 -5.47
N LEU A 104 -6.10 -10.65 -6.78
CA LEU A 104 -7.22 -11.27 -7.49
C LEU A 104 -7.56 -12.67 -6.92
N ASP A 105 -6.54 -13.46 -6.60
CA ASP A 105 -6.69 -14.77 -5.96
C ASP A 105 -7.24 -14.68 -4.53
N HIS A 106 -7.06 -13.55 -3.85
CA HIS A 106 -7.65 -13.29 -2.53
C HIS A 106 -9.12 -12.88 -2.66
N ASP A 107 -9.43 -11.93 -3.54
CA ASP A 107 -10.79 -11.44 -3.75
C ASP A 107 -11.73 -12.57 -4.23
N SER A 108 -11.26 -13.41 -5.15
CA SER A 108 -12.01 -14.60 -5.61
C SER A 108 -12.29 -15.65 -4.53
N ARG A 109 -11.48 -15.70 -3.45
CA ARG A 109 -11.73 -16.57 -2.29
C ARG A 109 -12.63 -15.92 -1.26
N ALA A 110 -12.58 -14.60 -1.14
CA ALA A 110 -13.44 -13.83 -0.25
C ALA A 110 -14.90 -13.80 -0.75
N ASP A 111 -15.10 -13.93 -2.06
CA ASP A 111 -16.41 -13.97 -2.72
C ASP A 111 -17.01 -15.40 -2.83
N ALA A 112 -16.38 -16.40 -2.19
CA ALA A 112 -16.92 -17.75 -2.09
C ALA A 112 -18.06 -17.81 -1.04
N PRO A 113 -19.21 -18.44 -1.36
CA PRO A 113 -20.43 -18.40 -0.53
C PRO A 113 -20.30 -19.13 0.81
#